data_AF-A0A8J6LSA9-F1
#
_entry.id   AF-A0A8J6LSA9-F1
#
_cell.length_a   1.000
_cell.length_b   1.000
_cell.length_c   1.000
_cell.angle_alpha   90.00
_cell.angle_beta   90.00
_cell.angle_gamma   90.00
#
_symmetry.space_group_name_H-M   'P 1'
#
loop_
_entity.id
_entity.type
_entity.pdbx_description
1 polymer ?
#
loop_
_entity_poly.entity_id
_entity_poly.type
_entity_poly.pdbx_seq_one_letter_code
_entity_poly.pdbx_strand_id
1 'polypeptide(L)'
;MRGRDLGLSVAEIRALLSLMNSSEFTCGEVLDMASSHLASIKTKICDLRKLKTSLTRLVRDCEGGEAKDCPVIDALAGVRSA
;
A
#
# COMPACT_ATOMS: atom_id res chain seq x y z
N MET A 1 1.14 14.52 -15.83
CA MET A 1 2.24 14.86 -14.89
C MET A 1 2.83 13.56 -14.35
N ARG A 2 4.08 13.26 -14.68
CA ARG A 2 4.75 11.97 -14.35
C ARG A 2 4.84 11.66 -12.84
N GLY A 3 4.78 12.67 -11.96
CA GLY A 3 4.82 12.45 -10.51
C GLY A 3 3.65 11.64 -9.94
N ARG A 4 2.45 11.72 -10.54
CA ARG A 4 1.30 10.90 -10.12
C ARG A 4 1.46 9.43 -10.51
N ASP A 5 2.19 9.15 -11.59
CA ASP A 5 2.47 7.79 -12.06
C ASP A 5 3.46 7.06 -11.13
N LEU A 6 4.25 7.81 -10.36
CA LEU A 6 5.17 7.28 -9.33
C LEU A 6 4.49 7.06 -7.97
N GLY A 7 3.17 7.23 -7.89
CA GLY A 7 2.41 7.03 -6.66
C GLY A 7 2.73 8.05 -5.56
N LEU A 8 3.38 9.17 -5.89
CA LEU A 8 3.57 10.27 -4.95
C LEU A 8 2.21 10.83 -4.54
N SER A 9 2.02 11.05 -3.26
CA SER A 9 0.86 11.75 -2.73
C SER A 9 0.83 13.19 -3.23
N VAL A 10 -0.36 13.80 -3.22
CA VAL A 10 -0.51 15.23 -3.54
C VAL A 10 0.33 16.10 -2.59
N ALA A 11 0.50 15.68 -1.34
CA ALA A 11 1.35 16.37 -0.37
C ALA A 11 2.83 16.34 -0.77
N GLU A 12 3.35 15.18 -1.19
CA GLU A 12 4.75 15.03 -1.63
C GLU A 12 5.02 15.78 -2.93
N ILE A 13 4.07 15.76 -3.88
CA ILE A 13 4.16 16.56 -5.11
C ILE A 13 4.21 18.05 -4.77
N ARG A 14 3.36 18.51 -3.83
CA ARG A 14 3.40 19.91 -3.37
C ARG A 14 4.72 20.25 -2.69
N ALA A 15 5.24 19.38 -1.83
CA ALA A 15 6.52 19.60 -1.17
C ALA A 15 7.68 19.70 -2.17
N LEU A 16 7.72 18.84 -3.19
CA LEU A 16 8.71 18.91 -4.28
C LEU A 16 8.57 20.22 -5.08
N LEU A 17 7.34 20.62 -5.43
CA LEU A 17 7.12 21.89 -6.14
C LEU A 17 7.50 23.10 -5.28
N SER A 18 7.25 23.08 -3.98
CA SER A 18 7.68 24.13 -3.05
C SER A 18 9.21 24.20 -2.97
N LEU A 19 9.88 23.06 -2.87
CA LEU A 19 11.35 22.96 -2.86
C LEU A 19 11.96 23.49 -4.16
N MET A 20 11.35 23.18 -5.31
CA MET A 20 11.80 23.67 -6.62
C MET A 20 11.58 25.18 -6.80
N ASN A 21 10.63 25.77 -6.08
CA ASN A 21 10.36 27.21 -6.11
C ASN A 21 11.26 28.00 -5.14
N SER A 22 11.89 27.34 -4.16
CA SER A 22 13.01 27.94 -3.44
C SER A 22 14.25 27.92 -4.31
N SER A 23 14.91 29.06 -4.47
CA SER A 23 16.09 29.26 -5.32
C SER A 23 17.34 28.48 -4.91
N GLU A 24 17.28 27.70 -3.83
CA GLU A 24 18.42 27.14 -3.09
C GLU A 24 18.20 25.65 -2.74
N PHE A 25 17.61 24.85 -3.64
CA PHE A 25 17.49 23.40 -3.40
C PHE A 25 18.63 22.62 -4.04
N THR A 26 19.00 21.51 -3.40
CA THR A 26 20.00 20.57 -3.92
C THR A 26 19.33 19.32 -4.47
N CYS A 27 20.02 18.63 -5.39
CA CYS A 27 19.58 17.30 -5.82
C CYS A 27 19.59 16.27 -4.67
N GLY A 28 20.35 16.52 -3.59
CA GLY A 28 20.37 15.70 -2.39
C GLY A 28 19.03 15.71 -1.66
N GLU A 29 18.42 16.87 -1.48
CA GLU A 29 17.11 16.98 -0.82
C GLU A 29 16.01 16.28 -1.61
N VAL A 30 16.05 16.39 -2.95
CA VAL A 30 15.12 15.68 -3.83
C VAL A 30 15.35 14.16 -3.75
N LEU A 31 16.60 13.71 -3.68
CA LEU A 31 16.97 12.30 -3.53
C LEU A 31 16.46 11.73 -2.20
N ASP A 32 16.59 12.47 -1.10
CA ASP A 32 16.13 12.04 0.21
C ASP A 32 14.61 11.86 0.25
N MET A 33 13.87 12.82 -0.32
CA MET A 33 12.41 12.72 -0.45
C MET A 33 11.99 11.52 -1.30
N ALA A 34 12.61 11.33 -2.46
CA ALA A 34 12.31 10.21 -3.35
C ALA A 34 12.65 8.86 -2.69
N SER A 35 13.75 8.79 -1.95
CA SER A 35 14.19 7.59 -1.23
C SER A 35 13.24 7.22 -0.09
N SER A 36 12.76 8.22 0.66
CA SER A 36 11.75 8.03 1.71
C SER A 36 10.44 7.47 1.14
N HIS A 37 9.95 8.05 0.04
CA HIS A 37 8.75 7.55 -0.64
C HIS A 37 8.94 6.12 -1.17
N LEU A 38 10.11 5.83 -1.76
CA LEU A 38 10.43 4.48 -2.21
C LEU A 38 10.41 3.47 -1.05
N ALA A 39 10.90 3.84 0.12
CA ALA A 39 10.83 3.00 1.31
C ALA A 39 9.38 2.75 1.74
N SER A 40 8.53 3.78 1.74
CA SER A 40 7.09 3.64 2.02
C SER A 40 6.40 2.69 1.03
N ILE A 41 6.67 2.82 -0.28
CA ILE A 41 6.16 1.90 -1.30
C ILE A 41 6.59 0.46 -1.02
N LYS A 42 7.87 0.23 -0.70
CA LYS A 42 8.40 -1.11 -0.39
C LYS A 42 7.68 -1.73 0.81
N THR A 43 7.45 -0.96 1.87
CA THR A 43 6.68 -1.39 3.05
C THR A 43 5.25 -1.77 2.65
N LYS A 44 4.56 -0.89 1.91
CA LYS A 44 3.19 -1.16 1.46
C LYS A 44 3.09 -2.40 0.58
N ILE A 45 4.06 -2.64 -0.30
CA ILE A 45 4.13 -3.88 -1.11
C ILE A 45 4.27 -5.11 -0.21
N CYS A 46 5.13 -5.05 0.81
CA CYS A 46 5.30 -6.13 1.78
C CYS A 46 3.97 -6.47 2.47
N ASP A 47 3.25 -5.46 2.95
CA ASP A 47 1.99 -5.65 3.66
C ASP A 47 0.88 -6.14 2.72
N LEU A 48 0.79 -5.56 1.52
CA LEU A 48 -0.16 -6.02 0.51
C LEU A 48 0.11 -7.47 0.07
N ARG A 49 1.37 -7.92 0.04
CA ARG A 49 1.70 -9.33 -0.22
C ARG A 49 1.19 -10.24 0.89
N LYS A 50 1.35 -9.86 2.16
CA LYS A 50 0.81 -10.63 3.30
C LYS A 50 -0.72 -10.71 3.26
N LEU A 51 -1.37 -9.59 2.99
CA LEU A 51 -2.83 -9.53 2.84
C LEU A 51 -3.30 -10.39 1.67
N LYS A 52 -2.62 -10.30 0.52
CA LYS A 52 -2.90 -11.15 -0.65
C LYS A 52 -2.83 -12.62 -0.28
N THR A 53 -1.75 -13.07 0.35
CA THR A 53 -1.59 -14.48 0.74
C THR A 53 -2.74 -14.94 1.64
N SER A 54 -3.12 -14.13 2.63
CA SER A 54 -4.21 -14.45 3.56
C SER A 54 -5.55 -14.54 2.82
N LEU A 55 -5.87 -13.55 1.99
CA LEU A 55 -7.10 -13.51 1.22
C LEU A 55 -7.18 -14.63 0.18
N THR A 56 -6.06 -14.95 -0.49
CA THR A 56 -5.98 -16.07 -1.44
C THR A 56 -6.33 -17.39 -0.78
N ARG A 57 -5.88 -17.62 0.46
CA ARG A 57 -6.26 -18.83 1.21
C ARG A 57 -7.77 -18.87 1.48
N LEU A 58 -8.33 -17.79 2.01
CA LEU A 58 -9.77 -17.73 2.33
C LEU A 58 -10.66 -17.93 1.09
N VAL A 59 -10.27 -17.34 -0.03
CA VAL A 59 -11.00 -17.50 -1.30
C VAL A 59 -10.88 -18.91 -1.84
N ARG A 60 -9.70 -19.54 -1.74
CA ARG A 60 -9.49 -20.92 -2.19
C ARG A 60 -10.29 -21.92 -1.36
N ASP A 61 -10.37 -21.70 -0.06
CA ASP A 61 -11.02 -22.62 0.87
C ASP A 61 -12.57 -22.42 0.86
N CYS A 62 -13.08 -21.40 0.15
CA CYS A 62 -14.51 -21.13 0.01
C CYS A 62 -15.10 -21.88 -1.20
N GLU A 63 -16.10 -22.73 -0.94
CA GLU A 63 -16.75 -23.55 -1.97
C GLU A 63 -17.98 -22.85 -2.62
N GLY A 64 -18.35 -21.65 -2.16
CA GLY A 64 -19.49 -20.89 -2.69
C GLY A 64 -20.87 -21.37 -2.21
N GLY A 65 -20.92 -22.09 -1.08
CA GLY A 65 -22.14 -22.59 -0.46
C GLY A 65 -22.87 -21.57 0.43
N GLU A 66 -23.57 -22.06 1.45
CA GLU A 66 -24.31 -21.21 2.39
C GLU A 66 -23.38 -20.34 3.24
N ALA A 67 -23.84 -19.13 3.60
CA ALA A 67 -23.03 -18.18 4.37
C ALA A 67 -22.57 -18.71 5.74
N LYS A 68 -23.30 -19.68 6.32
CA LYS A 68 -22.98 -20.33 7.60
C LYS A 68 -21.72 -21.22 7.52
N ASP A 69 -21.34 -21.65 6.32
CA ASP A 69 -20.19 -22.52 6.05
C ASP A 69 -19.07 -21.75 5.32
N CYS A 70 -19.17 -20.41 5.24
CA CYS A 70 -18.28 -19.58 4.45
C CYS A 70 -17.02 -19.18 5.25
N PRO A 71 -15.83 -19.72 4.94
CA PRO A 71 -14.61 -19.42 5.69
C PRO A 71 -14.18 -17.95 5.59
N VAL A 72 -14.62 -17.23 4.55
CA VAL A 72 -14.40 -15.78 4.42
C VAL A 72 -15.16 -15.01 5.50
N ILE A 73 -16.43 -15.39 5.76
CA ILE A 73 -17.26 -14.74 6.79
C ILE A 73 -16.72 -15.06 8.17
N ASP A 74 -16.33 -16.31 8.44
CA ASP A 74 -15.73 -16.71 9.72
C ASP A 74 -14.46 -15.93 10.04
N ALA A 75 -13.58 -15.78 9.04
CA ALA A 75 -12.35 -15.00 9.17
C ALA A 75 -12.60 -13.51 9.44
N LEU A 76 -13.65 -12.93 8.85
CA LEU A 76 -14.05 -11.52 9.08
C LEU A 76 -14.76 -11.33 10.42
N ALA A 77 -15.53 -12.31 10.88
CA ALA A 77 -16.20 -12.31 12.17
C ALA A 77 -15.24 -12.55 13.35
N GLY A 78 -13.96 -12.89 13.07
CA GLY A 78 -12.97 -13.22 14.09
C GLY A 78 -13.23 -14.56 14.78
N VAL A 79 -14.14 -15.37 14.23
CA VAL A 79 -14.46 -16.70 14.72
C VAL A 79 -13.38 -17.64 14.19
N ARG A 80 -12.33 -17.86 14.99
CA ARG A 80 -11.40 -18.96 14.73
C ARG A 80 -12.14 -20.26 15.02
N SER A 81 -12.67 -20.90 13.99
CA SER A 81 -12.98 -22.33 14.04
C SER A 81 -11.65 -23.07 14.16
N ALA A 82 -11.43 -23.66 15.35
CA ALA A 82 -10.27 -24.48 15.70
C ALA A 82 -10.22 -25.76 14.87
#